data_AF-A0A2S2KR30-F1
#
_entry.id   AF-A0A2S2KR30-F1
#
_cell.length_a   1.000
_cell.length_b   1.000
_cell.length_c   1.000
_cell.angle_alpha   90.00
_cell.angle_beta   90.00
_cell.angle_gamma   90.00
#
_symmetry.space_group_name_H-M   'P 1'
#
loop_
_entity.id
_entity.type
_entity.pdbx_description
1 polymer ?
#
loop_
_entity_poly.entity_id
_entity_poly.type
_entity_poly.pdbx_seq_one_letter_code
_entity_poly.pdbx_strand_id
1 'polypeptide(L)'
;MPIDESFPEGMEPIGKIMHSDGENFHWFWGPGKLKEASTHSKTVKDFAKRGEKIEPLGVSCTMVAVYWDSCYADGACIEACPVQVFQWYRTEKDIPAKSVIGETFDGTGENSDKEGRKDYTDKSDPIREHDCIWCMICVSVCPPQAIKVDQSNHEFHEKAAGSYQKLGSGQPNPHVH
;
A
#
# COMPACT_ATOMS: atom_id res chain seq x y z
N MET A 1 15.56 5.45 0.67
CA MET A 1 14.31 4.69 0.89
C MET A 1 14.02 3.88 -0.38
N PRO A 2 13.49 2.65 -0.27
CA PRO A 2 13.11 1.86 -1.45
C PRO A 2 12.06 2.50 -2.36
N ILE A 3 11.19 3.36 -1.82
CA ILE A 3 10.33 4.26 -2.62
C ILE A 3 11.13 5.53 -2.91
N ASP A 4 11.12 5.97 -4.16
CA ASP A 4 11.77 7.20 -4.59
C ASP A 4 11.13 8.43 -3.91
N GLU A 5 11.92 9.45 -3.62
CA GLU A 5 11.40 10.68 -3.04
C GLU A 5 10.42 11.38 -3.99
N SER A 6 10.63 11.26 -5.31
CA SER A 6 9.75 11.83 -6.33
C SER A 6 8.54 10.95 -6.68
N PHE A 7 8.33 9.81 -6.01
CA PHE A 7 7.16 8.97 -6.24
C PHE A 7 5.86 9.80 -6.21
N PRO A 8 4.96 9.66 -7.21
CA PRO A 8 4.92 8.59 -8.21
C PRO A 8 5.61 8.86 -9.56
N GLU A 9 6.54 9.80 -9.66
CA GLU A 9 7.26 10.08 -10.92
C GLU A 9 7.92 8.82 -11.50
N GLY A 10 7.69 8.58 -12.81
CA GLY A 10 8.20 7.40 -13.51
C GLY A 10 7.42 6.10 -13.26
N MET A 11 6.29 6.16 -12.54
CA MET A 11 5.34 5.08 -12.39
C MET A 11 3.97 5.45 -12.94
N GLU A 12 3.22 4.44 -13.37
CA GLU A 12 1.85 4.57 -13.88
C GLU A 12 0.90 3.64 -13.10
N PRO A 13 -0.38 4.01 -12.94
CA PRO A 13 -1.37 3.10 -12.38
C PRO A 13 -1.52 1.86 -13.26
N ILE A 14 -1.28 0.68 -12.68
CA ILE A 14 -1.45 -0.62 -13.34
C ILE A 14 -2.78 -1.30 -12.99
N GLY A 15 -3.56 -0.65 -12.11
CA GLY A 15 -4.89 -1.05 -11.69
C GLY A 15 -5.17 -0.54 -10.28
N LYS A 16 -6.30 -0.93 -9.69
CA LYS A 16 -6.73 -0.44 -8.38
C LYS A 16 -7.34 -1.56 -7.54
N ILE A 17 -7.31 -1.36 -6.23
CA ILE A 17 -8.10 -2.10 -5.26
C ILE A 17 -9.25 -1.20 -4.83
N MET A 18 -10.48 -1.70 -4.88
CA MET A 18 -11.67 -0.97 -4.42
C MET A 18 -11.91 -1.22 -2.93
N HIS A 19 -12.35 -0.20 -2.19
CA HIS A 19 -13.03 -0.41 -0.93
C HIS A 19 -14.53 -0.67 -1.19
N SER A 20 -15.18 -1.49 -0.38
CA SER A 20 -16.60 -1.80 -0.55
C SER A 20 -17.56 -0.71 -0.09
N ASP A 21 -17.04 0.43 0.39
CA ASP A 21 -17.84 1.58 0.80
C ASP A 21 -18.44 2.35 -0.39
N GLY A 22 -17.98 2.03 -1.61
CA GLY A 22 -18.46 2.62 -2.85
C GLY A 22 -17.84 3.99 -3.18
N GLU A 23 -16.93 4.49 -2.34
CA GLU A 23 -16.29 5.78 -2.48
C GLU A 23 -14.78 5.64 -2.63
N ASN A 24 -14.16 4.86 -1.74
CA ASN A 24 -12.72 4.77 -1.64
C ASN A 24 -12.14 3.65 -2.51
N PHE A 25 -10.95 3.91 -3.02
CA PHE A 25 -10.10 2.94 -3.69
C PHE A 25 -8.67 3.43 -3.58
N HIS A 26 -7.71 2.57 -3.91
CA HIS A 26 -6.33 3.01 -4.07
C HIS A 26 -5.70 2.38 -5.31
N TRP A 27 -4.76 3.11 -5.90
CA TRP A 27 -4.00 2.65 -7.06
C TRP A 27 -2.92 1.66 -6.67
N PHE A 28 -2.64 0.73 -7.57
CA PHE A 28 -1.35 0.05 -7.66
C PHE A 28 -0.51 0.74 -8.73
N TRP A 29 0.68 1.18 -8.37
CA TRP A 29 1.61 1.87 -9.27
C TRP A 29 2.73 0.94 -9.71
N GLY A 30 2.96 0.88 -11.02
CA GLY A 30 3.98 0.04 -11.64
C GLY A 30 4.85 0.81 -12.64
N PRO A 31 5.86 0.13 -13.23
CA PRO A 31 6.18 -1.28 -13.03
C PRO A 31 6.86 -1.56 -11.68
N GLY A 32 6.56 -2.72 -11.10
CA GLY A 32 7.33 -3.26 -9.98
C GLY A 32 8.74 -3.69 -10.38
N LYS A 33 9.57 -4.02 -9.39
CA LYS A 33 10.91 -4.60 -9.58
C LYS A 33 11.19 -5.60 -8.46
N LEU A 34 11.91 -6.69 -8.71
CA LEU A 34 12.39 -7.54 -7.61
C LEU A 34 13.32 -6.72 -6.71
N LYS A 35 12.91 -6.54 -5.45
CA LYS A 35 13.60 -5.71 -4.45
C LYS A 35 13.83 -6.50 -3.16
N GLU A 36 13.91 -5.84 -2.02
CA GLU A 36 14.35 -6.43 -0.75
C GLU A 36 13.50 -7.65 -0.34
N ALA A 37 12.20 -7.68 -0.65
CA ALA A 37 11.35 -8.82 -0.31
C ALA A 37 11.76 -10.12 -1.06
N SER A 38 12.40 -10.00 -2.22
CA SER A 38 12.85 -11.14 -3.03
C SER A 38 14.07 -11.85 -2.45
N THR A 39 14.77 -11.25 -1.49
CA THR A 39 15.94 -11.82 -0.82
C THR A 39 15.76 -12.00 0.68
N HIS A 40 14.66 -11.49 1.25
CA HIS A 40 14.32 -11.67 2.66
C HIS A 40 13.98 -13.14 2.97
N SER A 41 14.78 -13.77 3.84
CA SER A 41 14.76 -15.22 4.07
C SER A 41 13.39 -15.79 4.46
N LYS A 42 12.64 -15.08 5.30
CA LYS A 42 11.30 -15.50 5.75
C LYS A 42 10.27 -15.38 4.61
N THR A 43 10.31 -14.29 3.87
CA THR A 43 9.44 -14.07 2.70
C THR A 43 9.69 -15.12 1.63
N VAL A 44 10.94 -15.34 1.23
CA VAL A 44 11.33 -16.37 0.25
C VAL A 44 10.86 -17.76 0.68
N LYS A 45 11.06 -18.10 1.96
CA LYS A 45 10.65 -19.40 2.52
C LYS A 45 9.14 -19.59 2.45
N ASP A 46 8.34 -18.58 2.79
CA ASP A 46 6.89 -18.73 2.85
C ASP A 46 6.24 -18.66 1.46
N PHE A 47 6.79 -17.88 0.51
CA PHE A 47 6.38 -17.95 -0.90
C PHE A 47 6.61 -19.36 -1.46
N ALA A 48 7.78 -19.97 -1.18
CA ALA A 48 8.06 -21.34 -1.58
C ALA A 48 7.08 -22.36 -0.98
N LYS A 49 6.71 -22.21 0.32
CA LYS A 49 5.72 -23.09 0.96
C LYS A 49 4.34 -22.99 0.32
N ARG A 50 3.93 -21.80 -0.13
CA ARG A 50 2.66 -21.60 -0.83
C ARG A 50 2.66 -22.10 -2.27
N GLY A 51 3.84 -22.42 -2.83
CA GLY A 51 3.98 -22.68 -4.25
C GLY A 51 3.78 -21.43 -5.13
N GLU A 52 3.90 -20.24 -4.52
CA GLU A 52 3.78 -18.97 -5.20
C GLU A 52 5.16 -18.41 -5.57
N LYS A 53 5.23 -17.64 -6.66
CA LYS A 53 6.46 -16.96 -7.06
C LYS A 53 6.48 -15.54 -6.51
N ILE A 54 7.66 -15.09 -6.10
CA ILE A 54 7.89 -13.67 -5.87
C ILE A 54 8.03 -13.01 -7.25
N GLU A 55 7.06 -12.18 -7.61
CA GLU A 55 7.02 -11.46 -8.87
C GLU A 55 7.07 -9.95 -8.56
N PRO A 56 7.50 -9.10 -9.51
CA PRO A 56 7.39 -7.65 -9.38
C PRO A 56 5.92 -7.21 -9.31
N LEU A 57 5.53 -6.50 -8.25
CA LEU A 57 4.16 -6.08 -7.97
C LEU A 57 3.98 -4.57 -8.06
N GLY A 58 4.96 -3.78 -7.62
CA GLY A 58 4.84 -2.33 -7.55
C GLY A 58 4.41 -1.81 -6.18
N VAL A 59 3.83 -0.62 -6.17
CA VAL A 59 3.50 0.16 -4.97
C VAL A 59 1.98 0.18 -4.78
N SER A 60 1.50 -0.33 -3.64
CA SER A 60 0.11 -0.13 -3.21
C SER A 60 -0.05 1.27 -2.65
N CYS A 61 -1.17 1.93 -2.96
CA CYS A 61 -1.54 3.25 -2.50
C CYS A 61 -0.66 4.39 -3.02
N THR A 62 -1.05 5.64 -2.75
CA THR A 62 -0.46 6.84 -3.37
C THR A 62 0.11 7.82 -2.34
N MET A 63 -0.70 8.25 -1.38
CA MET A 63 -0.34 9.10 -0.26
C MET A 63 0.27 8.37 0.95
N VAL A 64 -0.09 7.11 1.18
CA VAL A 64 0.44 6.14 2.15
C VAL A 64 0.95 4.94 1.35
N ALA A 65 1.94 5.21 0.51
CA ALA A 65 2.47 4.26 -0.44
C ALA A 65 3.26 3.13 0.27
N VAL A 66 2.95 1.87 -0.04
CA VAL A 66 3.72 0.68 0.40
C VAL A 66 4.28 -0.03 -0.82
N TYR A 67 5.60 -0.11 -0.92
CA TYR A 67 6.26 -0.86 -1.98
C TYR A 67 6.22 -2.35 -1.66
N TRP A 68 5.29 -3.08 -2.27
CA TRP A 68 5.09 -4.51 -2.00
C TRP A 68 6.31 -5.37 -2.34
N ASP A 69 7.11 -4.92 -3.31
CA ASP A 69 8.38 -5.56 -3.69
C ASP A 69 9.50 -5.42 -2.63
N SER A 70 9.37 -4.44 -1.73
CA SER A 70 10.28 -4.19 -0.60
C SER A 70 9.68 -4.64 0.74
N CYS A 71 8.36 -4.77 0.82
CA CYS A 71 7.65 -5.12 2.06
C CYS A 71 7.98 -6.55 2.53
N TYR A 72 8.58 -6.66 3.72
CA TYR A 72 8.93 -7.94 4.35
C TYR A 72 7.76 -8.70 4.97
N ALA A 73 6.55 -8.13 4.97
CA ALA A 73 5.46 -8.59 5.83
C ALA A 73 5.88 -8.61 7.32
N ASP A 74 6.64 -7.60 7.77
CA ASP A 74 7.06 -7.48 9.16
C ASP A 74 5.91 -7.02 10.08
N GLY A 75 5.09 -6.07 9.61
CA GLY A 75 3.89 -5.63 10.31
C GLY A 75 4.09 -4.54 11.36
N ALA A 76 5.30 -4.02 11.56
CA ALA A 76 5.52 -2.87 12.45
C ALA A 76 4.61 -1.67 12.13
N CYS A 77 4.27 -1.46 10.86
CA CYS A 77 3.33 -0.40 10.44
C CYS A 77 1.89 -0.64 10.90
N ILE A 78 1.46 -1.90 11.04
CA ILE A 78 0.11 -2.27 11.47
C ILE A 78 -0.06 -1.95 12.96
N GLU A 79 0.88 -2.38 13.80
CA GLU A 79 0.84 -2.06 15.24
C GLU A 79 1.05 -0.57 15.53
N ALA A 80 1.87 0.12 14.73
CA ALA A 80 2.25 1.49 15.01
C ALA A 80 1.26 2.54 14.47
N CYS A 81 0.33 2.17 13.59
CA CYS A 81 -0.60 3.13 13.01
C CYS A 81 -1.75 3.45 13.98
N PRO A 82 -1.86 4.68 14.50
CA PRO A 82 -2.87 5.02 15.50
C PRO A 82 -4.31 5.04 14.96
N VAL A 83 -4.46 5.07 13.64
CA VAL A 83 -5.74 5.10 12.92
C VAL A 83 -5.91 3.89 12.00
N GLN A 84 -5.06 2.87 12.17
CA GLN A 84 -5.21 1.55 11.56
C GLN A 84 -5.45 1.57 10.04
N VAL A 85 -4.73 2.41 9.28
CA VAL A 85 -4.93 2.48 7.81
C VAL A 85 -4.53 1.18 7.08
N PHE A 86 -3.62 0.41 7.69
CA PHE A 86 -3.06 -0.82 7.14
C PHE A 86 -3.87 -2.04 7.56
N GLN A 87 -3.86 -3.08 6.74
CA GLN A 87 -4.28 -4.43 7.12
C GLN A 87 -3.39 -5.49 6.46
N TRP A 88 -3.45 -6.70 7.00
CA TRP A 88 -2.96 -7.89 6.31
C TRP A 88 -3.93 -8.33 5.22
N TYR A 89 -3.60 -8.15 3.94
CA TYR A 89 -4.57 -8.40 2.86
C TYR A 89 -5.05 -9.86 2.83
N ARG A 90 -4.21 -10.85 3.15
CA ARG A 90 -4.60 -12.28 3.11
C ARG A 90 -5.50 -12.69 4.27
N THR A 91 -5.53 -11.91 5.34
CA THR A 91 -6.46 -12.20 6.43
C THR A 91 -7.90 -11.91 6.04
N GLU A 92 -8.11 -11.00 5.08
CA GLU A 92 -9.40 -10.77 4.44
C GLU A 92 -9.61 -11.68 3.23
N LYS A 93 -8.67 -11.65 2.27
CA LYS A 93 -8.72 -12.44 1.04
C LYS A 93 -7.40 -13.18 0.82
N ASP A 94 -7.37 -14.47 1.17
CA ASP A 94 -6.17 -15.30 1.00
C ASP A 94 -5.98 -15.73 -0.47
N ILE A 95 -5.52 -14.78 -1.29
CA ILE A 95 -5.24 -14.93 -2.72
C ILE A 95 -3.79 -14.54 -3.04
N PRO A 96 -3.22 -14.94 -4.19
CA PRO A 96 -1.88 -14.51 -4.58
C PRO A 96 -1.78 -12.98 -4.67
N ALA A 97 -0.63 -12.42 -4.27
CA ALA A 97 -0.43 -10.96 -4.22
C ALA A 97 -0.66 -10.25 -5.57
N LYS A 98 -0.38 -10.91 -6.70
CA LYS A 98 -0.65 -10.35 -8.03
C LYS A 98 -2.13 -10.28 -8.42
N SER A 99 -2.97 -11.02 -7.71
CA SER A 99 -4.40 -11.14 -7.98
C SER A 99 -5.24 -10.12 -7.22
N VAL A 100 -4.62 -9.29 -6.36
CA VAL A 100 -5.35 -8.26 -5.59
C VAL A 100 -5.81 -7.10 -6.48
N ILE A 101 -5.09 -6.83 -7.57
CA ILE A 101 -5.44 -5.74 -8.48
C ILE A 101 -6.76 -6.10 -9.19
N GLY A 102 -7.75 -5.22 -9.07
CA GLY A 102 -9.10 -5.42 -9.59
C GLY A 102 -10.08 -6.04 -8.59
N GLU A 103 -9.62 -6.39 -7.39
CA GLU A 103 -10.48 -6.87 -6.31
C GLU A 103 -11.12 -5.72 -5.53
N THR A 104 -12.23 -6.04 -4.85
CA THR A 104 -12.87 -5.17 -3.85
C THR A 104 -12.64 -5.75 -2.46
N PHE A 105 -12.12 -4.94 -1.53
CA PHE A 105 -11.93 -5.32 -0.13
C PHE A 105 -12.92 -4.55 0.76
N ASP A 106 -13.36 -5.17 1.85
CA ASP A 106 -14.21 -4.61 2.89
C ASP A 106 -13.41 -3.86 3.96
N GLY A 107 -12.08 -3.98 3.96
CA GLY A 107 -11.25 -3.38 4.98
C GLY A 107 -11.33 -4.11 6.33
N THR A 108 -11.64 -5.40 6.31
CA THR A 108 -11.84 -6.23 7.51
C THR A 108 -10.65 -7.13 7.83
N GLY A 109 -9.54 -6.98 7.09
CA GLY A 109 -8.30 -7.68 7.41
C GLY A 109 -7.76 -7.26 8.78
N GLU A 110 -7.03 -8.16 9.43
CA GLU A 110 -6.34 -7.90 10.69
C GLU A 110 -5.43 -6.67 10.55
N ASN A 111 -5.63 -5.70 11.45
CA ASN A 111 -5.12 -4.34 11.34
C ASN A 111 -4.56 -3.80 12.68
N SER A 112 -4.35 -4.69 13.66
CA SER A 112 -3.91 -4.32 15.00
C SER A 112 -2.74 -5.18 15.49
N ASP A 113 -2.66 -6.44 15.07
CA ASP A 113 -1.61 -7.39 15.47
C ASP A 113 -0.69 -7.71 14.29
N LYS A 114 0.60 -7.40 14.43
CA LYS A 114 1.60 -7.77 13.41
C LYS A 114 1.71 -9.28 13.24
N GLU A 115 1.54 -10.05 14.32
CA GLU A 115 1.62 -11.51 14.29
C GLU A 115 0.32 -12.17 13.79
N GLY A 116 -0.74 -11.40 13.58
CA GLY A 116 -1.99 -11.86 12.99
C GLY A 116 -1.94 -12.10 11.47
N ARG A 117 -0.82 -11.78 10.80
CA ARG A 117 -0.56 -12.15 9.39
C ARG A 117 -0.70 -13.65 9.18
N LYS A 118 -1.17 -14.07 7.99
CA LYS A 118 -1.20 -15.50 7.63
C LYS A 118 0.20 -16.11 7.57
N ASP A 119 1.15 -15.38 6.99
CA ASP A 119 2.57 -15.71 6.90
C ASP A 119 3.35 -14.54 6.27
N TYR A 120 4.64 -14.72 5.93
CA TYR A 120 5.47 -13.67 5.36
C TYR A 120 5.19 -13.34 3.87
N THR A 121 4.15 -13.91 3.26
CA THR A 121 3.62 -13.53 1.94
C THR A 121 2.41 -12.59 2.03
N ASP A 122 1.92 -12.34 3.24
CA ASP A 122 0.80 -11.47 3.56
C ASP A 122 1.30 -10.03 3.67
N LYS A 123 1.05 -9.23 2.63
CA LYS A 123 1.60 -7.87 2.51
C LYS A 123 0.72 -6.90 3.30
N SER A 124 1.36 -5.91 3.94
CA SER A 124 0.63 -4.81 4.56
C SER A 124 0.03 -3.93 3.46
N ASP A 125 -1.29 -3.78 3.48
CA ASP A 125 -2.06 -3.01 2.50
C ASP A 125 -2.74 -1.81 3.19
N PRO A 126 -2.48 -0.56 2.78
CA PRO A 126 -3.13 0.63 3.33
C PRO A 126 -4.51 0.84 2.72
N ILE A 127 -5.40 -0.16 2.81
CA ILE A 127 -6.74 -0.11 2.21
C ILE A 127 -7.58 1.10 2.69
N ARG A 128 -7.28 1.61 3.89
CA ARG A 128 -7.87 2.82 4.50
C ARG A 128 -6.92 4.01 4.43
N GLU A 129 -6.17 4.15 3.34
CA GLU A 129 -5.25 5.28 3.11
C GLU A 129 -5.92 6.65 3.33
N HIS A 130 -7.21 6.77 3.02
CA HIS A 130 -8.01 7.98 3.23
C HIS A 130 -8.15 8.40 4.69
N ASP A 131 -7.98 7.49 5.66
CA ASP A 131 -8.04 7.79 7.09
C ASP A 131 -6.71 8.29 7.67
N CYS A 132 -5.67 8.43 6.83
CA CYS A 132 -4.33 8.77 7.30
C CYS A 132 -4.26 10.16 7.94
N ILE A 133 -3.71 10.21 9.16
CA ILE A 133 -3.47 11.47 9.89
C ILE A 133 -2.07 12.05 9.69
N TRP A 134 -1.33 11.57 8.69
CA TRP A 134 -0.01 12.12 8.29
C TRP A 134 1.07 12.12 9.38
N CYS A 135 0.98 11.23 10.38
CA CYS A 135 1.92 11.20 11.50
C CYS A 135 3.30 10.61 11.17
N MET A 136 3.42 9.91 10.03
CA MET A 136 4.65 9.29 9.52
C MET A 136 5.31 8.23 10.43
N ILE A 137 4.65 7.78 11.49
CA ILE A 137 5.18 6.73 12.39
C ILE A 137 5.45 5.44 11.61
N CYS A 138 4.54 5.05 10.71
CA CYS A 138 4.70 3.87 9.86
C CYS A 138 5.97 3.90 9.00
N VAL A 139 6.41 5.10 8.56
CA VAL A 139 7.64 5.28 7.79
C VAL A 139 8.88 4.98 8.66
N SER A 140 8.91 5.48 9.90
CA SER A 140 10.07 5.33 10.78
C SER A 140 10.26 3.92 11.31
N VAL A 141 9.16 3.17 11.51
CA VAL A 141 9.22 1.81 12.05
C VAL A 141 9.40 0.73 10.98
N CYS A 142 9.27 1.07 9.69
CA CYS A 142 9.33 0.09 8.60
C CYS A 142 10.76 -0.44 8.41
N PRO A 143 11.06 -1.73 8.69
CA PRO A 143 12.44 -2.24 8.60
C PRO A 143 13.08 -2.13 7.22
N PRO A 144 12.39 -2.45 6.10
CA PRO A 144 12.93 -2.22 4.77
C PRO A 144 12.78 -0.77 4.31
N GLN A 145 12.17 0.14 5.08
CA GLN A 145 11.79 1.49 4.64
C GLN A 145 10.85 1.50 3.42
N ALA A 146 10.01 0.48 3.28
CA ALA A 146 9.11 0.29 2.14
C ALA A 146 7.89 1.21 2.12
N ILE A 147 7.78 2.19 3.03
CA ILE A 147 6.61 3.05 3.19
C ILE A 147 6.99 4.51 2.96
N LYS A 148 6.18 5.23 2.18
CA LYS A 148 6.25 6.69 2.02
C LYS A 148 4.88 7.27 2.38
N VAL A 149 4.88 8.31 3.21
CA VAL A 149 3.68 9.08 3.52
C VAL A 149 3.89 10.51 3.02
N ASP A 150 3.05 10.96 2.09
CA ASP A 150 3.19 12.27 1.45
C ASP A 150 1.83 12.78 0.97
N GLN A 151 1.33 13.86 1.58
CA GLN A 151 0.04 14.45 1.22
C GLN A 151 0.05 15.05 -0.19
N SER A 152 1.21 15.49 -0.70
CA SER A 152 1.31 16.03 -2.05
C SER A 152 1.03 14.99 -3.14
N ASN A 153 1.09 13.71 -2.79
CA ASN A 153 0.77 12.62 -3.70
C ASN A 153 -0.73 12.53 -4.03
N HIS A 154 -1.60 13.19 -3.25
CA HIS A 154 -3.05 13.15 -3.50
C HIS A 154 -3.42 13.74 -4.88
N GLU A 155 -2.71 14.77 -5.33
CA GLU A 155 -2.89 15.31 -6.69
C GLU A 155 -2.66 14.25 -7.77
N PHE A 156 -1.68 13.36 -7.59
CA PHE A 156 -1.38 12.30 -8.55
C PHE A 156 -2.43 11.20 -8.50
N HIS A 157 -2.95 10.87 -7.31
CA HIS A 157 -4.08 9.95 -7.14
C HIS A 157 -5.28 10.42 -7.97
N GLU A 158 -5.66 11.68 -7.82
CA GLU A 158 -6.82 12.25 -8.49
C GLU A 158 -6.60 12.44 -9.99
N LYS A 159 -5.38 12.81 -10.41
CA LYS A 159 -5.03 12.88 -11.83
C LYS A 159 -5.20 11.52 -12.49
N ALA A 160 -4.73 10.46 -11.85
CA ALA A 160 -4.93 9.08 -12.30
C ALA A 160 -6.42 8.69 -12.32
N ALA A 161 -7.22 9.21 -11.38
CA ALA A 161 -8.67 9.01 -11.34
C ALA A 161 -9.46 9.86 -12.35
N GLY A 162 -8.83 10.86 -12.97
CA GLY A 162 -9.52 11.85 -13.80
C GLY A 162 -10.43 12.78 -12.99
N SER A 163 -10.30 12.81 -11.66
CA SER A 163 -11.08 13.67 -10.74
C SER A 163 -10.37 14.96 -10.36
N TYR A 164 -9.09 15.13 -10.75
CA TYR A 164 -8.29 16.28 -10.36
C TYR A 164 -8.91 17.61 -10.82
N GLN A 165 -9.11 18.51 -9.86
CA GLN A 165 -9.60 19.87 -10.11
C GLN A 165 -8.49 20.88 -9.84
N LYS A 166 -8.11 21.64 -10.85
CA LYS A 166 -7.13 22.72 -10.65
C LYS A 166 -7.73 23.79 -9.74
N LEU A 167 -7.08 24.03 -8.61
CA LEU A 167 -7.42 25.12 -7.71
C LEU A 167 -7.29 26.49 -8.41
N GLY A 168 -8.39 27.23 -8.48
CA GLY A 168 -8.38 28.66 -8.72
C GLY A 168 -7.91 29.41 -7.47
N SER A 169 -7.30 30.58 -7.64
CA SER A 169 -6.88 31.43 -6.52
C SER A 169 -8.06 31.73 -5.59
N GLY A 170 -7.95 31.35 -4.31
CA GLY A 170 -8.96 31.62 -3.28
C GLY A 170 -10.07 30.57 -3.15
N GLN A 171 -9.98 29.43 -3.85
CA GLN A 171 -10.89 28.31 -3.63
C GLN A 171 -10.45 27.43 -2.44
N PRO A 172 -11.38 26.88 -1.64
CA PRO A 172 -11.06 25.86 -0.62
C PRO A 172 -10.35 24.67 -1.28
N ASN A 173 -9.35 24.10 -0.62
CA ASN A 173 -8.62 22.95 -1.16
C ASN A 173 -9.53 21.72 -1.20
N PRO A 174 -10.04 21.26 -2.37
CA PRO A 174 -10.91 20.09 -2.43
C PRO A 174 -10.12 18.79 -2.21
N HIS A 175 -8.79 18.86 -2.15
CA HIS A 175 -7.86 17.75 -2.00
C HIS A 175 -7.43 17.52 -0.54
N VAL A 176 -8.03 18.23 0.43
CA VAL A 176 -7.76 18.04 1.86
C VAL A 176 -9.01 17.44 2.48
N HIS A 177 -8.95 16.14 2.74
CA HIS A 177 -9.88 15.43 3.61
C HIS A 177 -9.19 15.17 4.95
#